data_AF-A0A2E3APQ8-F1
#
_entry.id   AF-A0A2E3APQ8-F1
#
_cell.length_a   1.000
_cell.length_b   1.000
_cell.length_c   1.000
_cell.angle_alpha   90.00
_cell.angle_beta   90.00
_cell.angle_gamma   90.00
#
_symmetry.space_group_name_H-M   'P 1'
#
loop_
_entity.id
_entity.type
_entity.pdbx_description
1 polymer ?
#
loop_
_entity_poly.entity_id
_entity_poly.type
_entity_poly.pdbx_seq_one_letter_code
_entity_poly.pdbx_strand_id
1 'polypeptide(L)'
;MSEAQFYTFFTGGLGLLIAAALMIAWQLWRLRDEERDGAISALDGVSHEMRINLQRMVNEVAQIVDTQEAGPDVLLPVQHPQLDGVNASLIRTNRNAIAVIGATYQELEARKMALRAYLAQKRDLTPALDDAMDATINGIATLYMWEEHAGVRPSEAGMVRSWHVRDWMKAHGFSAHSFPGMHLRDEVVERLRQYGLHLTPRPLTHTAHEYYSMRYDRQADPHAPFWKRKPKTEEVMAVVGVDEASEYIDEEFEDTYEAAPEMAESEDMDAALAEIEAMDEDLPDEDEAYAEDDSEAGRLPN
;
A
#
# COMPACT_ATOMS: atom_id res chain seq x y z
N MET A 1 -9.70 7.39 -67.94
CA MET A 1 -8.59 7.53 -66.98
C MET A 1 -7.46 6.65 -67.44
N SER A 2 -6.21 7.14 -67.40
CA SER A 2 -5.04 6.28 -67.61
C SER A 2 -4.74 5.47 -66.35
N GLU A 3 -4.13 4.28 -66.48
CA GLU A 3 -3.73 3.46 -65.32
C GLU A 3 -2.88 4.26 -64.32
N ALA A 4 -2.01 5.15 -64.81
CA ALA A 4 -1.20 6.03 -63.96
C ALA A 4 -2.04 6.96 -63.06
N GLN A 5 -3.19 7.46 -63.53
CA GLN A 5 -4.12 8.27 -62.74
C GLN A 5 -4.87 7.43 -61.70
N PHE A 6 -5.17 6.17 -62.02
CA PHE A 6 -5.80 5.25 -61.08
C PHE A 6 -4.84 4.88 -59.93
N TYR A 7 -3.59 4.54 -60.24
CA TYR A 7 -2.59 4.24 -59.22
C TYR A 7 -2.26 5.45 -58.34
N THR A 8 -2.20 6.67 -58.87
CA THR A 8 -1.98 7.88 -58.05
C THR A 8 -3.17 8.23 -57.17
N PHE A 9 -4.41 8.01 -57.64
CA PHE A 9 -5.59 8.14 -56.80
C PHE A 9 -5.61 7.09 -55.68
N PHE A 10 -5.23 5.85 -55.98
CA PHE A 10 -5.21 4.77 -54.98
C PHE A 10 -4.09 4.95 -53.96
N THR A 11 -2.87 5.30 -54.38
CA THR A 11 -1.74 5.54 -53.46
C THR A 11 -1.90 6.84 -52.69
N GLY A 12 -2.42 7.90 -53.31
CA GLY A 12 -2.73 9.16 -52.63
C GLY A 12 -3.89 9.01 -51.64
N GLY A 13 -4.96 8.32 -52.03
CA GLY A 13 -6.12 8.03 -51.18
C GLY A 13 -5.76 7.11 -50.02
N LEU A 14 -5.01 6.02 -50.27
CA LEU A 14 -4.51 5.13 -49.21
C LEU A 14 -3.56 5.87 -48.27
N GLY A 15 -2.66 6.72 -48.81
CA GLY A 15 -1.76 7.54 -48.01
C GLY A 15 -2.52 8.52 -47.10
N LEU A 16 -3.60 9.14 -47.61
CA LEU A 16 -4.47 9.99 -46.81
C LEU A 16 -5.24 9.21 -45.74
N LEU A 17 -5.72 8.00 -46.05
CA LEU A 17 -6.38 7.14 -45.07
C LEU A 17 -5.43 6.71 -43.95
N ILE A 18 -4.20 6.33 -44.29
CA ILE A 18 -3.17 5.99 -43.29
C ILE A 18 -2.84 7.21 -42.43
N ALA A 19 -2.66 8.39 -43.05
CA ALA A 19 -2.40 9.62 -42.31
C ALA A 19 -3.57 10.00 -41.39
N ALA A 20 -4.81 9.83 -41.84
CA ALA A 20 -6.00 10.06 -41.02
C ALA A 20 -6.09 9.07 -39.86
N ALA A 21 -5.83 7.77 -40.10
CA ALA A 21 -5.81 6.76 -39.06
C ALA A 21 -4.73 7.04 -38.00
N LEU A 22 -3.52 7.43 -38.42
CA LEU A 22 -2.45 7.82 -37.51
C LEU A 22 -2.80 9.08 -36.70
N MET A 23 -3.45 10.06 -37.33
CA MET A 23 -3.92 11.27 -36.63
C MET A 23 -4.99 10.94 -35.59
N ILE A 24 -5.94 10.05 -35.90
CA ILE A 24 -6.96 9.59 -34.95
C ILE A 24 -6.30 8.83 -33.80
N ALA A 25 -5.41 7.88 -34.10
CA ALA A 25 -4.67 7.12 -33.09
C ALA A 25 -3.87 8.05 -32.15
N TRP A 26 -3.20 9.06 -32.71
CA TRP A 26 -2.45 10.05 -31.93
C TRP A 26 -3.37 10.89 -31.02
N GLN A 27 -4.55 11.31 -31.51
CA GLN A 27 -5.52 12.05 -30.70
C GLN A 27 -6.08 11.19 -29.56
N LEU A 28 -6.41 9.93 -29.83
CA LEU A 28 -6.90 9.01 -28.80
C LEU A 28 -5.82 8.73 -27.73
N TRP A 29 -4.57 8.52 -28.17
CA TRP A 29 -3.44 8.37 -27.26
C TRP A 29 -3.27 9.61 -26.38
N ARG A 30 -3.32 10.80 -26.97
CA ARG A 30 -3.17 12.06 -26.25
C ARG A 30 -4.29 12.28 -25.23
N LEU A 31 -5.54 12.02 -25.61
CA LEU A 31 -6.68 12.14 -24.69
C LEU A 31 -6.53 11.18 -23.50
N ARG A 32 -6.13 9.94 -23.74
CA ARG A 32 -5.88 8.96 -22.68
C ARG A 32 -4.72 9.36 -21.77
N ASP A 33 -3.66 9.96 -22.33
CA ASP A 33 -2.52 10.45 -21.55
C ASP A 33 -2.91 11.66 -20.68
N GLU A 34 -3.65 12.62 -21.23
CA GLU A 34 -4.18 13.77 -20.49
C GLU A 34 -5.15 13.34 -19.37
N GLU A 35 -6.00 12.34 -19.61
CA GLU A 35 -6.87 11.75 -18.58
C GLU A 35 -6.08 11.06 -17.46
N ARG A 36 -5.03 10.31 -17.82
CA ARG A 36 -4.14 9.64 -16.85
C ARG A 36 -3.41 10.66 -15.99
N ASP A 37 -2.84 11.69 -16.59
CA ASP A 37 -2.13 12.75 -15.88
C ASP A 37 -3.09 13.55 -14.98
N GLY A 38 -4.30 13.83 -15.46
CA GLY A 38 -5.36 14.44 -14.67
C GLY A 38 -5.75 13.59 -13.46
N ALA A 39 -5.87 12.27 -13.63
CA ALA A 39 -6.14 11.34 -12.54
C ALA A 39 -5.01 11.32 -11.50
N ILE A 40 -3.75 11.22 -11.93
CA ILE A 40 -2.59 11.23 -11.02
C ILE A 40 -2.55 12.51 -10.20
N SER A 41 -2.75 13.66 -10.86
CA SER A 41 -2.79 14.97 -10.20
C SER A 41 -3.92 15.09 -9.16
N ALA A 42 -5.11 14.57 -9.48
CA ALA A 42 -6.23 14.57 -8.55
C ALA A 42 -5.96 13.68 -7.32
N LEU A 43 -5.36 12.50 -7.52
CA LEU A 43 -5.00 11.59 -6.43
C LEU A 43 -3.89 12.17 -5.55
N ASP A 44 -2.89 12.84 -6.12
CA ASP A 44 -1.87 13.57 -5.37
C ASP A 44 -2.48 14.75 -4.59
N GLY A 45 -3.51 15.40 -5.16
CA GLY A 45 -4.32 16.40 -4.46
C GLY A 45 -4.96 15.88 -3.17
N VAL A 46 -5.47 14.64 -3.17
CA VAL A 46 -6.00 13.98 -1.96
C VAL A 46 -4.91 13.76 -0.91
N SER A 47 -3.72 13.29 -1.34
CA SER A 47 -2.56 13.11 -0.47
C SER A 47 -2.16 14.42 0.22
N HIS A 48 -2.02 15.49 -0.57
CA HIS A 48 -1.64 16.80 -0.07
C HIS A 48 -2.66 17.39 0.91
N GLU A 49 -3.94 17.25 0.59
CA GLU A 49 -5.04 17.68 1.45
C GLU A 49 -5.04 16.94 2.79
N MET A 50 -4.93 15.61 2.77
CA MET A 50 -4.93 14.79 3.98
C MET A 50 -3.74 15.13 4.86
N ARG A 51 -2.57 15.33 4.25
CA ARG A 51 -1.35 15.77 4.93
C ARG A 51 -1.54 17.09 5.66
N ILE A 52 -2.11 18.11 5.01
CA ILE A 52 -2.38 19.41 5.63
C ILE A 52 -3.35 19.26 6.80
N ASN A 53 -4.42 18.48 6.63
CA ASN A 53 -5.40 18.26 7.68
C ASN A 53 -4.78 17.54 8.90
N LEU A 54 -3.92 16.55 8.67
CA LEU A 54 -3.19 15.84 9.73
C LEU A 54 -2.19 16.75 10.44
N GLN A 55 -1.39 17.53 9.71
CA GLN A 55 -0.46 18.49 10.31
C GLN A 55 -1.20 19.52 11.16
N ARG A 56 -2.36 19.99 10.69
CA ARG A 56 -3.23 20.89 11.45
C ARG A 56 -3.73 20.21 12.73
N MET A 57 -4.27 19.00 12.62
CA MET A 57 -4.77 18.24 13.77
C MET A 57 -3.68 18.03 14.83
N VAL A 58 -2.47 17.66 14.40
CA VAL A 58 -1.29 17.51 15.27
C VAL A 58 -1.01 18.81 16.04
N ASN A 59 -0.98 19.95 15.34
CA ASN A 59 -0.69 21.24 15.96
C ASN A 59 -1.80 21.71 16.92
N GLU A 60 -3.06 21.50 16.54
CA GLU A 60 -4.20 21.85 17.39
C GLU A 60 -4.24 21.00 18.68
N VAL A 61 -3.99 19.69 18.58
CA VAL A 61 -3.89 18.80 19.74
C VAL A 61 -2.73 19.22 20.64
N ALA A 62 -1.55 19.49 20.08
CA ALA A 62 -0.39 19.97 20.82
C ALA A 62 -0.70 21.28 21.57
N GLN A 63 -1.36 22.23 20.89
CA GLN A 63 -1.75 23.50 21.49
C GLN A 63 -2.74 23.34 22.65
N ILE A 64 -3.70 22.43 22.55
CA ILE A 64 -4.67 22.16 23.61
C ILE A 64 -3.98 21.58 24.83
N VAL A 65 -3.05 20.65 24.64
CA VAL A 65 -2.30 20.05 25.75
C VAL A 65 -1.42 21.10 26.44
N ASP A 66 -0.74 21.95 25.68
CA ASP A 66 0.15 22.99 26.21
C ASP A 66 -0.60 24.12 26.91
N THR A 67 -1.73 24.55 26.36
CA THR A 67 -2.39 25.80 26.80
C THR A 67 -3.50 25.56 27.83
N GLN A 68 -4.08 24.34 27.92
CA GLN A 68 -5.16 23.88 28.83
C GLN A 68 -6.44 24.74 28.98
N GLU A 69 -6.40 26.02 28.57
CA GLU A 69 -7.49 27.01 28.56
C GLU A 69 -7.94 27.33 27.13
N ALA A 70 -7.44 26.57 26.14
CA ALA A 70 -7.84 26.73 24.74
C ALA A 70 -9.36 26.58 24.59
N GLY A 71 -10.01 27.59 23.98
CA GLY A 71 -11.44 27.56 23.71
C GLY A 71 -11.82 26.53 22.62
N PRO A 72 -13.10 26.15 22.50
CA PRO A 72 -13.57 25.19 21.50
C PRO A 72 -13.36 25.66 20.05
N ASP A 73 -13.16 26.96 19.84
CA ASP A 73 -12.97 27.55 18.51
C ASP A 73 -11.56 27.35 17.94
N VAL A 74 -10.63 26.81 18.73
CA VAL A 74 -9.29 26.40 18.26
C VAL A 74 -9.38 25.22 17.29
N LEU A 75 -10.43 24.40 17.40
CA LEU A 75 -10.65 23.22 16.56
C LEU A 75 -11.44 23.58 15.30
N LEU A 76 -10.76 23.66 14.17
CA LEU A 76 -11.36 23.94 12.86
C LEU A 76 -12.04 22.70 12.25
N PRO A 77 -13.13 22.82 11.48
CA PRO A 77 -13.69 21.65 10.79
C PRO A 77 -12.66 21.02 9.84
N VAL A 78 -12.74 19.69 9.69
CA VAL A 78 -11.96 18.95 8.69
C VAL A 78 -12.69 19.07 7.36
N GLN A 79 -12.01 19.51 6.31
CA GLN A 79 -12.58 19.66 4.97
C GLN A 79 -11.80 18.79 4.00
N HIS A 80 -12.50 18.14 3.07
CA HIS A 80 -11.90 17.24 2.08
C HIS A 80 -12.42 17.42 0.63
N PRO A 81 -12.41 18.66 0.09
CA PRO A 81 -12.92 18.93 -1.27
C PRO A 81 -12.23 18.14 -2.39
N GLN A 82 -10.94 17.79 -2.26
CA GLN A 82 -10.24 16.97 -3.26
C GLN A 82 -10.77 15.55 -3.28
N LEU A 83 -10.95 14.95 -2.10
CA LEU A 83 -11.56 13.63 -1.98
C LEU A 83 -12.98 13.61 -2.55
N ASP A 84 -13.78 14.65 -2.27
CA ASP A 84 -15.13 14.79 -2.82
C ASP A 84 -15.12 14.87 -4.34
N GLY A 85 -14.16 15.60 -4.92
CA GLY A 85 -13.95 15.67 -6.37
C GLY A 85 -13.56 14.32 -6.98
N VAL A 86 -12.67 13.57 -6.32
CA VAL A 86 -12.27 12.22 -6.77
C VAL A 86 -13.44 11.23 -6.65
N ASN A 87 -14.25 11.32 -5.60
CA ASN A 87 -15.43 10.48 -5.43
C ASN A 87 -16.52 10.78 -6.47
N ALA A 88 -16.70 12.06 -6.83
CA ALA A 88 -17.65 12.48 -7.85
C ALA A 88 -17.21 12.14 -9.28
N SER A 89 -15.92 11.86 -9.50
CA SER A 89 -15.35 11.59 -10.81
C SER A 89 -15.15 10.08 -11.08
N LEU A 90 -15.14 9.72 -12.36
CA LEU A 90 -14.93 8.35 -12.84
C LEU A 90 -13.44 7.98 -12.94
N ILE A 91 -12.60 8.47 -12.02
CA ILE A 91 -11.18 8.14 -11.98
C ILE A 91 -11.02 6.64 -11.65
N ARG A 92 -10.27 5.91 -12.48
CA ARG A 92 -9.89 4.51 -12.22
C ARG A 92 -8.78 4.51 -11.18
N THR A 93 -9.08 4.00 -9.99
CA THR A 93 -8.17 3.95 -8.84
C THR A 93 -8.66 2.90 -7.85
N ASN A 94 -7.85 2.57 -6.86
CA ASN A 94 -8.21 1.63 -5.80
C ASN A 94 -9.35 2.20 -4.94
N ARG A 95 -10.59 1.79 -5.25
CA ARG A 95 -11.80 2.26 -4.53
C ARG A 95 -11.80 1.86 -3.06
N ASN A 96 -11.16 0.75 -2.70
CA ASN A 96 -11.03 0.37 -1.29
C ASN A 96 -10.14 1.36 -0.54
N ALA A 97 -9.02 1.76 -1.14
CA ALA A 97 -8.11 2.73 -0.54
C ALA A 97 -8.76 4.11 -0.36
N ILE A 98 -9.52 4.57 -1.37
CA ILE A 98 -10.31 5.80 -1.26
C ILE A 98 -11.36 5.70 -0.15
N ALA A 99 -12.03 4.56 -0.02
CA ALA A 99 -12.99 4.34 1.05
C ALA A 99 -12.32 4.39 2.44
N VAL A 100 -11.11 3.84 2.57
CA VAL A 100 -10.30 3.93 3.80
C VAL A 100 -9.96 5.40 4.10
N ILE A 101 -9.52 6.18 3.11
CA ILE A 101 -9.27 7.62 3.30
C ILE A 101 -10.54 8.35 3.74
N GLY A 102 -11.66 8.11 3.07
CA GLY A 102 -12.96 8.68 3.46
C GLY A 102 -13.35 8.34 4.90
N ALA A 103 -13.15 7.09 5.31
CA ALA A 103 -13.39 6.66 6.69
C ALA A 103 -12.45 7.36 7.68
N THR A 104 -11.17 7.55 7.32
CA THR A 104 -10.23 8.29 8.20
C THR A 104 -10.62 9.74 8.36
N TYR A 105 -11.12 10.41 7.32
CA TYR A 105 -11.61 11.78 7.45
C TYR A 105 -12.83 11.87 8.37
N GLN A 106 -13.79 10.95 8.22
CA GLN A 106 -14.96 10.88 9.10
C GLN A 106 -14.56 10.62 10.55
N GLU A 107 -13.59 9.75 10.79
CA GLU A 107 -13.06 9.48 12.13
C GLU A 107 -12.39 10.74 12.71
N LEU A 108 -11.51 11.40 11.95
CA LEU A 108 -10.85 12.63 12.40
C LEU A 108 -11.86 13.72 12.75
N GLU A 109 -12.87 13.93 11.91
CA GLU A 109 -13.93 14.90 12.17
C GLU A 109 -14.73 14.53 13.43
N ALA A 110 -15.10 13.26 13.59
CA ALA A 110 -15.85 12.79 14.76
C ALA A 110 -15.06 12.99 16.06
N ARG A 111 -13.77 12.63 16.08
CA ARG A 111 -12.90 12.84 17.26
C ARG A 111 -12.73 14.32 17.56
N LYS A 112 -12.62 15.15 16.53
CA LYS A 112 -12.52 16.60 16.68
C LYS A 112 -13.79 17.22 17.25
N MET A 113 -14.97 16.79 16.78
CA MET A 113 -16.26 17.21 17.35
C MET A 113 -16.40 16.77 18.81
N ALA A 114 -15.98 15.54 19.14
CA ALA A 114 -15.97 15.06 20.52
C ALA A 114 -15.05 15.93 21.40
N LEU A 115 -13.81 16.17 20.97
CA LEU A 115 -12.87 17.04 21.69
C LEU A 115 -13.42 18.46 21.88
N ARG A 116 -14.06 19.03 20.85
CA ARG A 116 -14.74 20.33 20.94
C ARG A 116 -15.87 20.34 21.98
N ALA A 117 -16.67 19.28 22.04
CA ALA A 117 -17.73 19.15 23.03
C ALA A 117 -17.18 19.06 24.46
N TYR A 118 -16.09 18.33 24.66
CA TYR A 118 -15.41 18.24 25.95
C TYR A 118 -14.82 19.58 26.41
N LEU A 119 -14.20 20.33 25.49
CA LEU A 119 -13.71 21.69 25.74
C LEU A 119 -14.85 22.64 26.12
N ALA A 120 -15.95 22.62 25.37
CA ALA A 120 -17.12 23.45 25.65
C ALA A 120 -17.75 23.15 27.03
N GLN A 121 -17.74 21.88 27.44
CA GLN A 121 -18.26 21.44 28.73
C GLN A 121 -17.25 21.60 29.89
N LYS A 122 -16.00 22.00 29.62
CA LYS A 122 -14.89 22.08 30.59
C LYS A 122 -14.71 20.77 31.37
N ARG A 123 -14.86 19.63 30.68
CA ARG A 123 -14.67 18.29 31.25
C ARG A 123 -13.20 17.92 31.20
N ASP A 124 -12.86 16.82 31.87
CA ASP A 124 -11.56 16.18 31.74
C ASP A 124 -11.29 15.83 30.27
N LEU A 125 -10.23 16.41 29.70
CA LEU A 125 -9.90 16.32 28.28
C LEU A 125 -9.12 15.07 27.93
N THR A 126 -8.49 14.41 28.90
CA THR A 126 -7.61 13.25 28.68
C THR A 126 -8.23 12.19 27.74
N PRO A 127 -9.44 11.66 27.97
CA PRO A 127 -9.98 10.62 27.10
C PRO A 127 -10.24 11.10 25.66
N ALA A 128 -10.70 12.35 25.49
CA ALA A 128 -10.96 12.90 24.17
C ALA A 128 -9.67 13.25 23.41
N LEU A 129 -8.61 13.64 24.15
CA LEU A 129 -7.28 13.87 23.60
C LEU A 129 -6.63 12.56 23.18
N ASP A 130 -6.72 11.50 23.99
CA ASP A 130 -6.18 10.19 23.66
C ASP A 130 -6.83 9.64 22.39
N ASP A 131 -8.17 9.72 22.29
CA ASP A 131 -8.92 9.33 21.09
C ASP A 131 -8.51 10.17 19.85
N ALA A 132 -8.27 11.47 20.03
CA ALA A 132 -7.87 12.37 18.96
C ALA A 132 -6.43 12.09 18.47
N MET A 133 -5.51 11.81 19.40
CA MET A 133 -4.14 11.38 19.10
C MET A 133 -4.15 10.04 18.36
N ASP A 134 -4.96 9.08 18.82
CA ASP A 134 -5.09 7.76 18.22
C ASP A 134 -5.61 7.82 16.77
N ALA A 135 -6.66 8.61 16.53
CA ALA A 135 -7.19 8.85 15.19
C ALA A 135 -6.19 9.57 14.28
N THR A 136 -5.37 10.47 14.84
CA THR A 136 -4.31 11.14 14.07
C THR A 136 -3.21 10.17 13.67
N ILE A 137 -2.81 9.26 14.57
CA ILE A 137 -1.85 8.18 14.27
C ILE A 137 -2.40 7.25 13.18
N ASN A 138 -3.68 6.86 13.28
CA ASN A 138 -4.37 6.10 12.23
C ASN A 138 -4.34 6.83 10.88
N GLY A 139 -4.69 8.12 10.87
CA GLY A 139 -4.68 8.95 9.67
C GLY A 139 -3.29 9.04 9.03
N ILE A 140 -2.23 9.21 9.81
CA ILE A 140 -0.85 9.24 9.28
C ILE A 140 -0.44 7.87 8.72
N ALA A 141 -0.79 6.77 9.40
CA ALA A 141 -0.54 5.43 8.90
C ALA A 141 -1.28 5.15 7.57
N THR A 142 -2.53 5.60 7.47
CA THR A 142 -3.32 5.50 6.24
C THR A 142 -2.71 6.33 5.11
N LEU A 143 -2.28 7.56 5.40
CA LEU A 143 -1.60 8.42 4.43
C LEU A 143 -0.30 7.80 3.93
N TYR A 144 0.50 7.19 4.82
CA TYR A 144 1.71 6.46 4.43
C TYR A 144 1.39 5.32 3.44
N MET A 145 0.37 4.51 3.75
CA MET A 145 -0.04 3.42 2.85
C MET A 145 -0.57 3.92 1.51
N TRP A 146 -1.25 5.07 1.52
CA TRP A 146 -1.73 5.71 0.29
C TRP A 146 -0.58 6.19 -0.59
N GLU A 147 0.36 6.94 -0.03
CA GLU A 147 1.44 7.56 -0.81
C GLU A 147 2.52 6.56 -1.25
N GLU A 148 2.97 5.68 -0.35
CA GLU A 148 4.12 4.79 -0.63
C GLU A 148 3.70 3.44 -1.23
N HIS A 149 2.45 3.03 -1.01
CA HIS A 149 1.96 1.71 -1.39
C HIS A 149 0.66 1.77 -2.20
N ALA A 150 0.29 2.92 -2.77
CA ALA A 150 -0.91 3.12 -3.58
C ALA A 150 -2.22 2.61 -2.92
N GLY A 151 -2.26 2.63 -1.58
CA GLY A 151 -3.40 2.18 -0.80
C GLY A 151 -3.61 0.66 -0.77
N VAL A 152 -2.58 -0.13 -1.09
CA VAL A 152 -2.57 -1.58 -0.87
C VAL A 152 -2.75 -1.89 0.62
N ARG A 153 -3.33 -3.05 0.95
CA ARG A 153 -3.51 -3.45 2.34
C ARG A 153 -2.14 -3.63 3.02
N PRO A 154 -1.97 -3.24 4.29
CA PRO A 154 -0.67 -3.35 4.97
C PRO A 154 -0.08 -4.77 4.97
N SER A 155 -0.92 -5.81 5.04
CA SER A 155 -0.51 -7.21 4.93
C SER A 155 0.04 -7.63 3.55
N GLU A 156 -0.29 -6.88 2.50
CA GLU A 156 0.03 -7.17 1.10
C GLU A 156 1.20 -6.30 0.58
N ALA A 157 1.53 -5.20 1.26
CA ALA A 157 2.55 -4.24 0.85
C ALA A 157 4.01 -4.73 0.97
N GLY A 158 4.21 -5.99 1.41
CA GLY A 158 5.52 -6.61 1.52
C GLY A 158 6.34 -6.16 2.74
N MET A 159 7.66 -6.32 2.65
CA MET A 159 8.59 -6.01 3.74
C MET A 159 9.14 -4.59 3.62
N VAL A 160 8.91 -3.78 4.65
CA VAL A 160 9.35 -2.38 4.71
C VAL A 160 10.31 -2.19 5.87
N ARG A 161 11.33 -1.33 5.71
CA ARG A 161 12.20 -0.97 6.83
C ARG A 161 11.55 0.13 7.66
N SER A 162 11.51 -0.01 8.98
CA SER A 162 10.89 0.98 9.88
C SER A 162 11.55 2.36 9.84
N TRP A 163 12.81 2.48 9.41
CA TRP A 163 13.43 3.79 9.20
C TRP A 163 12.87 4.51 7.97
N HIS A 164 12.39 3.77 6.96
CA HIS A 164 11.73 4.34 5.78
C HIS A 164 10.48 5.13 6.18
N VAL A 165 9.62 4.52 7.00
CA VAL A 165 8.43 5.18 7.56
C VAL A 165 8.82 6.46 8.33
N ARG A 166 9.88 6.39 9.16
CA ARG A 166 10.34 7.54 9.94
C ARG A 166 10.91 8.66 9.07
N ASP A 167 11.62 8.31 8.00
CA ASP A 167 12.19 9.26 7.04
C ASP A 167 11.10 9.89 6.17
N TRP A 168 10.13 9.11 5.73
CA TRP A 168 8.92 9.61 5.10
C TRP A 168 8.22 10.62 6.02
N MET A 169 7.93 10.25 7.27
CA MET A 169 7.31 11.16 8.24
C MET A 169 8.11 12.46 8.43
N LYS A 170 9.46 12.35 8.48
CA LYS A 170 10.35 13.51 8.60
C LYS A 170 10.28 14.40 7.37
N ALA A 171 10.30 13.83 6.16
CA ALA A 171 10.16 14.57 4.90
C ALA A 171 8.80 15.28 4.81
N HIS A 172 7.78 14.71 5.45
CA HIS A 172 6.39 15.19 5.44
C HIS A 172 6.07 16.13 6.61
N GLY A 173 7.07 16.55 7.39
CA GLY A 173 6.93 17.53 8.46
C GLY A 173 6.37 16.99 9.78
N PHE A 174 6.20 15.67 9.92
CA PHE A 174 5.78 15.06 11.18
C PHE A 174 6.99 14.91 12.13
N SER A 175 7.01 15.72 13.18
CA SER A 175 8.06 15.67 14.21
C SER A 175 7.81 14.54 15.19
N ALA A 176 8.89 13.92 15.69
CA ALA A 176 8.79 12.88 16.70
C ALA A 176 8.21 13.41 18.03
N HIS A 177 8.36 14.70 18.32
CA HIS A 177 7.94 15.35 19.56
C HIS A 177 6.68 16.21 19.36
N SER A 178 5.92 15.93 18.30
CA SER A 178 4.69 16.66 17.98
C SER A 178 3.58 16.44 19.00
N PHE A 179 3.57 15.28 19.69
CA PHE A 179 2.64 15.00 20.77
C PHE A 179 3.35 14.96 22.12
N PRO A 180 2.76 15.55 23.18
CA PRO A 180 3.32 15.46 24.52
C PRO A 180 3.30 14.02 25.03
N GLY A 181 4.41 13.59 25.64
CA GLY A 181 4.50 12.29 26.32
C GLY A 181 4.65 11.06 25.42
N MET A 182 4.69 11.20 24.09
CA MET A 182 4.92 10.08 23.17
C MET A 182 5.80 10.45 21.97
N HIS A 183 6.38 9.43 21.34
CA HIS A 183 7.15 9.57 20.11
C HIS A 183 6.27 9.23 18.90
N LEU A 184 5.67 10.25 18.29
CA LEU A 184 4.69 10.10 17.19
C LEU A 184 5.18 9.15 16.08
N ARG A 185 6.47 9.22 15.73
CA ARG A 185 7.05 8.37 14.68
C ARG A 185 7.09 6.90 15.04
N ASP A 186 7.34 6.58 16.30
CA ASP A 186 7.38 5.19 16.76
C ASP A 186 5.96 4.62 16.90
N GLU A 187 5.01 5.43 17.35
CA GLU A 187 3.59 5.06 17.42
C GLU A 187 2.99 4.75 16.04
N VAL A 188 3.33 5.54 15.02
CA VAL A 188 2.90 5.27 13.64
C VAL A 188 3.53 3.97 13.11
N VAL A 189 4.81 3.73 13.41
CA VAL A 189 5.48 2.46 13.05
C VAL A 189 4.79 1.28 13.73
N GLU A 190 4.43 1.40 15.00
CA GLU A 190 3.72 0.35 15.72
C GLU A 190 2.29 0.16 15.18
N ARG A 191 1.59 1.24 14.85
CA ARG A 191 0.27 1.19 14.21
C ARG A 191 0.31 0.42 12.88
N LEU A 192 1.30 0.70 12.04
CA LEU A 192 1.47 -0.01 10.79
C LEU A 192 1.74 -1.51 11.00
N ARG A 193 2.49 -1.89 12.04
CA ARG A 193 2.64 -3.31 12.43
C ARG A 193 1.32 -3.93 12.85
N GLN A 194 0.52 -3.21 13.64
CA GLN A 194 -0.80 -3.68 14.09
C GLN A 194 -1.74 -3.92 12.90
N TYR A 195 -1.65 -3.10 11.84
CA TYR A 195 -2.39 -3.34 10.60
C TYR A 195 -1.86 -4.48 9.75
N GLY A 196 -0.71 -5.06 10.10
CA GLY A 196 -0.11 -6.22 9.44
C GLY A 196 1.06 -5.90 8.52
N LEU A 197 1.56 -4.65 8.50
CA LEU A 197 2.75 -4.32 7.71
C LEU A 197 3.99 -5.00 8.28
N HIS A 198 4.75 -5.69 7.41
CA HIS A 198 5.96 -6.37 7.82
C HIS A 198 7.14 -5.39 7.95
N LEU A 199 7.25 -4.76 9.13
CA LEU A 199 8.31 -3.80 9.43
C LEU A 199 9.57 -4.41 10.05
N THR A 200 10.74 -4.04 9.50
CA THR A 200 12.06 -4.43 10.00
C THR A 200 12.82 -3.26 10.66
N PRO A 201 13.61 -3.49 11.74
CA PRO A 201 13.72 -4.74 12.50
C PRO A 201 12.40 -5.07 13.22
N ARG A 202 12.20 -6.34 13.57
CA ARG A 202 11.09 -6.73 14.47
C ARG A 202 11.30 -6.10 15.85
N PRO A 203 10.22 -5.80 16.61
CA PRO A 203 10.39 -5.26 17.94
C PRO A 203 11.12 -6.30 18.79
N LEU A 204 11.94 -5.84 19.73
CA LEU A 204 12.60 -6.76 20.66
C LEU A 204 11.52 -7.44 21.52
N THR A 205 11.22 -8.71 21.26
CA THR A 205 10.24 -9.50 22.03
C THR A 205 10.82 -9.99 23.35
N HIS A 206 12.14 -10.01 23.46
CA HIS A 206 12.88 -10.46 24.63
C HIS A 206 13.83 -9.36 25.09
N THR A 207 13.92 -9.18 26.39
CA THR A 207 15.06 -8.44 26.95
C THR A 207 16.35 -9.17 26.59
N ALA A 208 17.48 -8.45 26.50
CA ALA A 208 18.76 -9.09 26.15
C ALA A 208 19.08 -10.27 27.09
N HIS A 209 18.77 -10.13 28.38
CA HIS A 209 18.93 -11.21 29.36
C HIS A 209 18.03 -12.41 29.05
N GLU A 210 16.75 -12.21 28.73
CA GLU A 210 15.84 -13.30 28.30
C GLU A 210 16.32 -13.96 27.02
N TYR A 211 16.77 -13.18 26.03
CA TYR A 211 17.29 -13.70 24.77
C TYR A 211 18.54 -14.58 24.97
N TYR A 212 19.48 -14.14 25.81
CA TYR A 212 20.71 -14.91 26.09
C TYR A 212 20.52 -16.03 27.13
N SER A 213 19.45 -16.00 27.92
CA SER A 213 19.10 -17.08 28.87
C SER A 213 18.19 -18.15 28.25
N MET A 214 17.53 -17.85 27.13
CA MET A 214 16.92 -18.87 26.28
C MET A 214 18.00 -19.83 25.80
N ARG A 215 18.02 -21.05 26.35
CA ARG A 215 18.79 -22.14 25.76
C ARG A 215 18.16 -22.44 24.41
N TYR A 216 18.84 -22.07 23.33
CA TYR A 216 18.43 -22.41 21.98
C TYR A 216 18.28 -23.93 21.85
N ASP A 217 17.04 -24.41 21.80
CA ASP A 217 16.75 -25.81 21.59
C ASP A 217 16.91 -26.13 20.10
N ARG A 218 18.15 -26.52 19.77
CA ARG A 218 18.58 -26.92 18.42
C ARG A 218 17.71 -28.03 17.82
N GLN A 219 16.98 -28.81 18.63
CA GLN A 219 16.15 -29.92 18.14
C GLN A 219 14.72 -29.50 17.77
N ALA A 220 14.27 -28.34 18.24
CA ALA A 220 12.92 -27.83 18.01
C ALA A 220 12.82 -26.84 16.84
N ASP A 221 13.95 -26.34 16.33
CA ASP A 221 13.99 -25.37 15.24
C ASP A 221 13.85 -26.05 13.85
N PRO A 222 12.76 -25.80 13.10
CA PRO A 222 12.54 -26.36 11.76
C PRO A 222 13.57 -25.92 10.71
N HIS A 223 14.34 -24.87 10.99
CA HIS A 223 15.32 -24.29 10.09
C HIS A 223 16.76 -24.43 10.62
N ALA A 224 16.97 -25.20 11.71
CA ALA A 224 18.31 -25.50 12.19
C ALA A 224 19.15 -26.16 11.07
N PRO A 225 20.41 -25.74 10.88
CA PRO A 225 21.25 -26.16 9.76
C PRO A 225 21.70 -27.63 9.80
N PHE A 226 21.24 -28.44 10.76
CA PHE A 226 21.72 -29.81 10.93
C PHE A 226 20.61 -30.85 11.08
N TRP A 227 20.66 -31.77 10.11
CA TRP A 227 20.10 -33.12 10.08
C TRP A 227 18.65 -33.13 9.62
N LYS A 228 18.46 -32.91 8.31
CA LYS A 228 17.41 -33.58 7.54
C LYS A 228 17.50 -35.07 7.90
N ARG A 229 16.67 -35.54 8.83
CA ARG A 229 16.54 -36.97 9.11
C ARG A 229 16.15 -37.60 7.77
N LYS A 230 17.05 -38.41 7.19
CA LYS A 230 16.66 -39.30 6.10
C LYS A 230 15.41 -40.04 6.61
N PRO A 231 14.26 -39.99 5.90
CA PRO A 231 13.12 -40.77 6.31
C PRO A 231 13.58 -42.22 6.40
N LYS A 232 13.32 -42.85 7.55
CA LYS A 232 13.70 -44.22 7.82
C LYS A 232 12.95 -45.09 6.82
N THR A 233 13.62 -45.54 5.78
CA THR A 233 13.09 -46.53 4.84
C THR A 233 12.73 -47.77 5.67
N GLU A 234 11.48 -48.19 5.63
CA GLU A 234 11.06 -49.45 6.24
C GLU A 234 11.76 -50.59 5.48
N GLU A 235 12.77 -51.19 6.11
CA GLU A 235 13.41 -52.40 5.61
C GLU A 235 12.45 -53.57 5.74
N VAL A 236 11.94 -54.01 4.59
CA VAL A 236 11.44 -55.37 4.37
C VAL A 236 12.61 -56.34 4.61
N MET A 237 12.37 -57.33 5.47
CA MET A 237 13.33 -58.38 5.79
C MET A 237 13.87 -59.10 4.54
N ALA A 238 15.20 -59.17 4.41
CA ALA A 238 15.88 -60.31 3.84
C ALA A 238 17.27 -60.45 4.51
N VAL A 239 17.49 -61.63 5.08
CA VAL A 239 18.73 -62.05 5.76
C VAL A 239 19.72 -62.64 4.74
N VAL A 240 21.02 -62.60 5.10
CA VAL A 240 22.24 -63.24 4.55
C VAL A 240 23.15 -62.16 3.94
N GLY A 241 24.39 -61.89 4.34
CA GLY A 241 25.33 -62.47 5.32
C GLY A 241 26.76 -62.08 4.89
N VAL A 242 27.67 -61.92 5.87
CA VAL A 242 29.15 -61.95 5.77
C VAL A 242 29.92 -60.62 5.56
N ASP A 243 30.55 -60.22 6.67
CA ASP A 243 31.91 -59.70 6.93
C ASP A 243 32.58 -58.46 6.27
N GLU A 244 33.01 -57.60 7.20
CA GLU A 244 34.37 -57.06 7.43
C GLU A 244 34.89 -55.83 6.65
N ALA A 245 35.64 -55.03 7.43
CA ALA A 245 36.64 -54.02 7.06
C ALA A 245 36.20 -52.54 6.90
N SER A 246 36.49 -51.81 7.98
CA SER A 246 36.97 -50.43 8.07
C SER A 246 37.51 -49.77 6.80
N GLU A 247 37.12 -48.51 6.57
CA GLU A 247 38.09 -47.49 6.17
C GLU A 247 37.64 -46.08 6.59
N TYR A 248 38.50 -45.44 7.35
CA TYR A 248 38.49 -44.01 7.67
C TYR A 248 38.94 -43.24 6.43
N ILE A 249 38.17 -42.23 6.02
CA ILE A 249 38.70 -41.14 5.20
C ILE A 249 38.18 -39.83 5.79
N ASP A 250 39.09 -39.16 6.50
CA ASP A 250 39.11 -37.71 6.70
C ASP A 250 39.25 -37.04 5.33
N GLU A 251 38.30 -36.19 4.95
CA GLU A 251 38.52 -35.18 3.91
C GLU A 251 38.10 -33.82 4.47
N GLU A 252 39.12 -33.18 5.06
CA GLU A 252 39.57 -31.81 4.79
C GLU A 252 38.49 -30.73 4.61
N PHE A 253 38.36 -29.93 5.67
CA PHE A 253 37.68 -28.64 5.71
C PHE A 253 38.44 -27.64 4.82
N GLU A 254 37.83 -27.18 3.73
CA GLU A 254 38.34 -26.07 2.92
C GLU A 254 37.39 -24.87 3.04
N ASP A 255 37.77 -23.92 3.90
CA ASP A 255 37.13 -22.60 4.05
C ASP A 255 37.26 -21.81 2.75
N THR A 256 36.16 -21.66 2.01
CA THR A 256 36.07 -20.73 0.89
C THR A 256 35.06 -19.64 1.21
N TYR A 257 35.55 -18.46 1.61
CA TYR A 257 34.73 -17.26 1.73
C TYR A 257 34.44 -16.71 0.33
N GLU A 258 33.22 -16.93 -0.19
CA GLU A 258 32.73 -16.23 -1.38
C GLU A 258 32.00 -14.94 -1.00
N ALA A 259 32.33 -13.90 -1.77
CA ALA A 259 31.93 -12.52 -1.59
C ALA A 259 30.43 -12.27 -1.81
N ALA A 260 29.93 -11.19 -1.20
CA ALA A 260 28.57 -10.70 -1.37
C ALA A 260 28.24 -10.42 -2.85
N PRO A 261 27.05 -10.80 -3.35
CA PRO A 261 26.62 -10.42 -4.69
C PRO A 261 26.17 -8.96 -4.71
N GLU A 262 26.72 -8.21 -5.67
CA GLU A 262 26.25 -6.89 -6.10
C GLU A 262 24.81 -6.99 -6.61
N MET A 263 23.98 -6.01 -6.25
CA MET A 263 22.59 -5.93 -6.69
C MET A 263 22.52 -5.56 -8.16
N ALA A 264 22.09 -6.50 -9.01
CA ALA A 264 21.62 -6.20 -10.35
C ALA A 264 20.23 -5.54 -10.27
N GLU A 265 20.04 -4.45 -11.02
CA GLU A 265 18.72 -3.86 -11.29
C GLU A 265 17.80 -4.93 -11.89
N SER A 266 16.64 -5.13 -11.27
CA SER A 266 15.74 -6.25 -11.53
C SER A 266 14.94 -6.08 -12.82
N GLU A 267 15.11 -7.02 -13.76
CA GLU A 267 14.28 -7.28 -14.95
C GLU A 267 12.80 -7.63 -14.60
N ASP A 268 12.48 -7.77 -13.31
CA ASP A 268 11.15 -8.16 -12.81
C ASP A 268 10.06 -7.09 -12.99
N MET A 269 10.43 -5.82 -13.21
CA MET A 269 9.45 -4.75 -13.39
C MET A 269 8.85 -4.74 -14.81
N ASP A 270 9.63 -5.17 -15.81
CA ASP A 270 9.16 -5.26 -17.20
C ASP A 270 8.31 -6.52 -17.43
N ALA A 271 8.58 -7.61 -16.71
CA ALA A 271 7.77 -8.82 -16.75
C ALA A 271 6.36 -8.61 -16.14
N ALA A 272 6.27 -7.86 -15.04
CA ALA A 272 4.99 -7.53 -14.41
C ALA A 272 4.11 -6.61 -15.28
N LEU A 273 4.72 -5.75 -16.10
CA LEU A 273 4.00 -4.87 -17.02
C LEU A 273 3.48 -5.63 -18.25
N ALA A 274 4.26 -6.58 -18.78
CA ALA A 274 3.87 -7.42 -19.90
C ALA A 274 2.73 -8.42 -19.57
N GLU A 275 2.65 -8.88 -18.32
CA GLU A 275 1.57 -9.76 -17.86
C GLU A 275 0.22 -9.03 -17.78
N ILE A 276 0.24 -7.73 -17.45
CA ILE A 276 -0.98 -6.89 -17.41
C ILE A 276 -1.49 -6.60 -18.83
N GLU A 277 -0.60 -6.42 -19.80
CA GLU A 277 -0.96 -6.13 -21.20
C GLU A 277 -1.57 -7.36 -21.90
N ALA A 278 -1.17 -8.57 -21.54
CA ALA A 278 -1.73 -9.82 -22.10
C ALA A 278 -3.12 -10.18 -21.56
N MET A 279 -3.59 -9.57 -20.47
CA MET A 279 -4.93 -9.82 -19.92
C MET A 279 -6.04 -8.97 -20.58
N ASP A 280 -5.70 -7.99 -21.42
CA ASP A 280 -6.64 -7.07 -22.07
C ASP A 280 -7.09 -7.56 -23.47
N GLU A 281 -6.47 -8.63 -24.01
CA GLU A 281 -6.73 -9.13 -25.38
C GLU A 281 -7.87 -10.18 -25.49
N ASP A 282 -8.42 -10.67 -24.36
CA ASP A 282 -9.38 -11.79 -24.32
C ASP A 282 -10.81 -11.44 -23.84
N LEU A 283 -11.18 -10.15 -23.83
CA LEU A 283 -12.55 -9.72 -23.53
C LEU A 283 -13.43 -9.69 -24.80
N PRO A 284 -14.58 -10.39 -24.84
CA PRO A 284 -15.47 -10.35 -25.99
C PRO A 284 -16.15 -8.97 -26.10
N ASP A 285 -16.24 -8.45 -27.33
CA ASP A 285 -16.86 -7.18 -27.69
C ASP A 285 -18.30 -7.05 -27.13
N GLU A 286 -18.56 -6.01 -26.31
CA GLU A 286 -19.87 -5.71 -25.71
C GLU A 286 -20.85 -5.01 -26.68
N ASP A 287 -20.95 -5.46 -27.94
CA ASP A 287 -21.90 -4.90 -28.93
C ASP A 287 -23.17 -5.75 -29.16
N GLU A 288 -23.40 -6.82 -28.37
CA GLU A 288 -24.63 -7.64 -28.46
C GLU A 288 -25.34 -7.82 -27.10
N ALA A 289 -25.81 -6.73 -26.50
CA ALA A 289 -26.71 -6.80 -25.35
C ALA A 289 -27.83 -5.75 -25.37
N TYR A 290 -28.43 -5.52 -26.55
CA TYR A 290 -29.75 -4.89 -26.65
C TYR A 290 -30.72 -5.84 -27.35
N ALA A 291 -31.43 -6.64 -26.55
CA ALA A 291 -32.68 -7.28 -26.94
C ALA A 291 -33.61 -7.37 -25.73
N GLU A 292 -34.53 -6.40 -25.67
CA GLU A 292 -35.92 -6.47 -25.19
C GLU A 292 -36.24 -7.33 -23.94
N ASP A 293 -36.60 -6.66 -22.84
CA ASP A 293 -37.71 -7.11 -21.99
C ASP A 293 -38.41 -5.91 -21.32
N ASP A 294 -39.33 -5.30 -22.06
CA ASP A 294 -40.19 -4.22 -21.57
C ASP A 294 -41.53 -4.86 -21.15
N SER A 295 -41.55 -5.45 -19.94
CA SER A 295 -42.77 -5.98 -19.31
C SER A 295 -43.04 -5.30 -17.96
N GLU A 296 -43.80 -4.21 -18.03
CA GLU A 296 -44.95 -3.89 -17.17
C GLU A 296 -44.90 -4.30 -15.68
N ALA A 297 -44.59 -3.34 -14.78
CA ALA A 297 -45.16 -3.29 -13.43
C ALA A 297 -44.88 -1.95 -12.72
N GLY A 298 -45.94 -1.18 -12.38
CA GLY A 298 -45.77 -0.06 -11.45
C GLY A 298 -46.80 1.07 -11.45
N ARG A 299 -48.05 0.81 -11.85
CA ARG A 299 -49.16 1.77 -11.74
C ARG A 299 -49.51 2.01 -10.27
N LEU A 300 -49.23 3.20 -9.74
CA LEU A 300 -49.72 3.66 -8.44
C LEU A 300 -51.25 3.84 -8.46
N PRO A 301 -51.99 3.42 -7.42
CA PRO A 301 -53.31 3.96 -7.12
C PRO A 301 -53.24 4.96 -5.97
N ASN A 302 -53.68 6.19 -6.28
CA ASN A 302 -54.20 7.31 -5.47
C ASN A 302 -53.64 7.58 -4.06
#